data_AF-A0A958R858-F1
#
_entry.id   AF-A0A958R858-F1
#
_cell.length_a   1.000
_cell.length_b   1.000
_cell.length_c   1.000
_cell.angle_alpha   90.00
_cell.angle_beta   90.00
_cell.angle_gamma   90.00
#
_symmetry.space_group_name_H-M   'P 1'
#
loop_
_entity.id
_entity.type
_entity.pdbx_description
1 polymer ?
#
loop_
_entity_poly.entity_id
_entity_poly.type
_entity_poly.pdbx_seq_one_letter_code
_entity_poly.pdbx_strand_id
1 'polypeptide(L)'
;MKLILNCKNCRSEIELKYPVNDRAELARERGDKFSLKCAECSKENKYNVNEVKAKESKLIAMIAFGILVFGTGIIGYLLKDYLFMPNNPYNVL
;
A
#
# COMPACT_ATOMS: atom_id res chain seq x y z
N MET A 1 -3.30 -4.73 -0.86
CA MET A 1 -3.22 -4.58 -2.34
C MET A 1 -4.29 -3.58 -2.77
N LYS A 2 -4.16 -2.96 -3.93
CA LYS A 2 -5.17 -2.06 -4.50
C LYS A 2 -5.79 -2.70 -5.73
N LEU A 3 -7.11 -2.64 -5.86
CA LEU A 3 -7.79 -3.05 -7.08
C LEU A 3 -7.83 -1.88 -8.04
N ILE A 4 -7.40 -2.11 -9.28
CA ILE A 4 -7.33 -1.08 -10.30
C ILE A 4 -7.96 -1.55 -11.61
N LEU A 5 -8.43 -0.60 -12.40
CA LEU A 5 -8.80 -0.79 -13.79
C LEU A 5 -8.35 0.42 -14.62
N ASN A 6 -8.26 0.26 -15.93
CA ASN A 6 -7.96 1.38 -16.83
C ASN A 6 -9.25 1.86 -17.50
N CYS A 7 -9.44 3.18 -17.55
CA CYS A 7 -10.56 3.75 -18.29
C CYS A 7 -10.50 3.36 -19.78
N LYS A 8 -11.59 2.84 -20.35
CA LYS A 8 -11.66 2.50 -21.78
C LYS A 8 -11.49 3.70 -22.72
N ASN A 9 -11.76 4.91 -22.22
CA ASN A 9 -11.71 6.13 -23.02
C ASN A 9 -10.36 6.88 -22.90
N CYS A 10 -9.96 7.28 -21.69
CA CYS A 10 -8.74 8.06 -21.48
C CYS A 10 -7.56 7.25 -20.92
N ARG A 11 -7.75 5.94 -20.67
CA ARG A 11 -6.74 5.02 -20.11
C ARG A 11 -6.20 5.39 -18.73
N SER A 12 -6.81 6.35 -18.03
CA SER A 12 -6.44 6.65 -16.65
C SER A 12 -6.68 5.45 -15.73
N GLU A 13 -5.80 5.28 -14.75
CA GLU A 13 -5.93 4.26 -13.70
C GLU A 13 -7.07 4.69 -12.76
N ILE A 14 -7.99 3.77 -12.49
CA ILE A 14 -9.11 3.96 -11.59
C ILE A 14 -8.95 2.96 -10.46
N GLU A 15 -8.83 3.47 -9.23
CA GLU A 15 -8.78 2.65 -8.02
C GLU A 15 -10.19 2.25 -7.58
N LEU A 16 -10.42 0.95 -7.45
CA LEU A 16 -11.65 0.38 -6.93
C LEU A 16 -11.52 0.21 -5.41
N LYS A 17 -12.46 0.80 -4.66
CA LYS A 17 -12.52 0.74 -3.19
C LYS A 17 -13.43 -0.40 -2.70
N TYR A 18 -13.37 -1.56 -3.34
CA TYR A 18 -14.19 -2.71 -2.94
C TYR A 18 -13.43 -3.57 -1.92
N PRO A 19 -14.04 -3.91 -0.77
CA PRO A 19 -13.41 -4.72 0.26
C PRO A 19 -13.50 -6.22 -0.09
N VAL A 20 -12.89 -6.63 -1.21
CA VAL A 20 -12.95 -8.00 -1.72
C VAL A 20 -11.54 -8.61 -1.77
N ASN A 21 -11.45 -9.90 -1.48
CA ASN A 21 -10.19 -10.63 -1.41
C ASN A 21 -9.79 -11.22 -2.77
N ASP A 22 -10.78 -11.66 -3.55
CA ASP A 22 -10.55 -12.33 -4.81
C ASP A 22 -11.57 -11.95 -5.89
N ARG A 23 -11.33 -12.48 -7.09
CA ARG A 23 -12.15 -12.21 -8.27
C ARG A 23 -13.56 -12.83 -8.17
N ALA A 24 -13.68 -13.99 -7.53
CA ALA A 24 -14.97 -14.69 -7.40
C ALA A 24 -15.88 -13.92 -6.43
N GLU A 25 -15.32 -13.40 -5.33
CA GLU A 25 -15.99 -12.51 -4.40
C GLU A 25 -16.44 -11.22 -5.10
N LEU A 26 -15.58 -10.61 -5.91
CA LEU A 26 -15.97 -9.43 -6.70
C LEU A 26 -17.13 -9.71 -7.67
N ALA A 27 -17.10 -10.86 -8.37
CA ALA A 27 -18.17 -11.27 -9.26
C ALA A 27 -19.47 -11.57 -8.51
N ARG A 28 -19.39 -12.14 -7.31
CA ARG A 28 -20.55 -12.38 -6.45
C ARG A 28 -21.22 -11.08 -5.99
N GLU A 29 -20.42 -10.06 -5.65
CA GLU A 29 -20.96 -8.78 -5.16
C GLU A 29 -21.45 -7.83 -6.25
N ARG A 30 -20.76 -7.79 -7.40
CA ARG A 30 -21.02 -6.81 -8.46
C ARG A 30 -21.57 -7.42 -9.75
N GLY A 31 -21.66 -8.74 -9.82
CA GLY A 31 -21.91 -9.48 -11.06
C GLY A 31 -20.68 -9.50 -11.97
N ASP A 32 -20.75 -10.30 -13.04
CA ASP A 32 -19.65 -10.43 -14.01
C ASP A 32 -19.33 -9.13 -14.75
N LYS A 33 -20.30 -8.21 -14.81
CA LYS A 33 -20.16 -6.91 -15.48
C LYS A 33 -20.79 -5.80 -14.64
N PHE A 34 -20.04 -4.72 -14.43
CA PHE A 34 -20.49 -3.53 -13.70
C PHE A 34 -20.16 -2.26 -14.48
N SER A 35 -20.97 -1.21 -14.28
CA SER A 35 -20.72 0.11 -14.87
C SER A 35 -19.92 0.97 -13.90
N LEU A 36 -18.97 1.73 -14.43
CA LEU A 36 -18.20 2.67 -13.64
C LEU A 36 -17.92 3.95 -14.43
N LYS A 37 -18.15 5.09 -13.76
CA LYS A 37 -17.86 6.42 -14.28
C LYS A 37 -16.42 6.79 -13.97
N CYS A 38 -15.65 7.13 -14.99
CA CYS A 38 -14.29 7.63 -14.82
C CYS A 38 -14.31 9.03 -14.20
N ALA A 39 -13.53 9.25 -13.14
CA ALA A 39 -13.39 10.57 -12.52
C ALA A 39 -12.68 11.59 -13.43
N GLU A 40 -11.75 11.14 -14.27
CA GLU A 40 -10.94 12.00 -15.15
C GLU A 40 -11.72 12.50 -16.38
N CYS A 41 -12.36 11.58 -17.13
CA CYS A 41 -13.05 11.93 -18.38
C CYS A 41 -14.57 11.92 -18.28
N SER A 42 -15.14 11.64 -17.10
CA SER A 42 -16.58 11.56 -16.83
C SER A 42 -17.38 10.55 -17.67
N LYS A 43 -16.74 9.75 -18.53
CA LYS A 43 -17.42 8.72 -19.30
C LYS A 43 -17.74 7.50 -18.45
N GLU A 44 -18.97 7.02 -18.57
CA GLU A 44 -19.41 5.76 -17.99
C GLU A 44 -19.12 4.62 -18.98
N ASN A 45 -18.49 3.56 -18.48
CA ASN A 45 -18.18 2.38 -19.27
C ASN A 45 -18.56 1.12 -18.49
N LYS A 46 -18.90 0.06 -19.20
CA LYS A 46 -19.17 -1.27 -18.63
C LYS A 46 -17.88 -2.09 -18.62
N TYR A 47 -17.52 -2.62 -17.46
CA TYR A 47 -16.31 -3.42 -17.23
C TYR A 47 -16.69 -4.84 -16.85
N ASN A 48 -15.91 -5.81 -17.32
CA ASN A 48 -15.97 -7.16 -16.81
C ASN A 48 -15.03 -7.31 -15.61
N VAL A 49 -15.40 -8.16 -14.66
CA VAL A 49 -14.58 -8.46 -13.47
C VAL A 49 -13.17 -8.94 -13.82
N ASN A 50 -12.98 -9.61 -14.97
CA ASN A 50 -11.67 -10.03 -15.46
C ASN A 50 -10.77 -8.86 -15.90
N GLU A 51 -11.32 -7.67 -16.14
CA GLU A 51 -10.54 -6.47 -16.48
C GLU A 51 -9.89 -5.83 -15.23
N VAL A 52 -10.31 -6.23 -14.02
CA VAL A 52 -9.79 -5.73 -12.75
C VAL A 52 -8.46 -6.40 -12.41
N LYS A 53 -7.47 -5.58 -12.04
CA LYS A 53 -6.13 -6.03 -11.65
C LYS A 53 -5.83 -5.66 -10.21
N ALA A 54 -5.10 -6.53 -9.51
CA ALA A 54 -4.52 -6.21 -8.22
C ALA A 54 -3.12 -5.61 -8.41
N LYS A 55 -2.86 -4.47 -7.77
CA LYS A 55 -1.56 -3.79 -7.76
C LYS A 55 -1.07 -3.71 -6.33
N GLU A 56 0.20 -4.06 -6.11
CA GLU A 56 0.80 -3.96 -4.79
C GLU A 56 0.90 -2.49 -4.33
N SER A 57 0.61 -2.26 -3.05
CA SER A 57 0.76 -0.93 -2.45
C SER A 57 2.14 -0.82 -1.83
N LYS A 58 3.03 -0.06 -2.47
CA LYS A 58 4.36 0.25 -1.92
C LYS A 58 4.30 1.14 -0.67
N LEU A 59 3.15 1.78 -0.40
CA LEU A 59 2.98 2.68 0.74
C LEU A 59 3.24 1.97 2.07
N ILE A 60 2.66 0.77 2.25
CA ILE A 60 2.79 0.01 3.50
C ILE A 60 4.25 -0.38 3.72
N ALA A 61 4.93 -0.82 2.66
CA ALA A 61 6.35 -1.14 2.71
C ALA A 61 7.21 0.10 3.05
N MET A 62 6.90 1.27 2.49
CA MET A 62 7.60 2.52 2.81
C MET A 62 7.40 2.95 4.26
N ILE A 63 6.17 2.83 4.80
CA ILE A 63 5.88 3.14 6.20
C ILE A 63 6.65 2.17 7.11
N ALA A 64 6.60 0.86 6.84
CA ALA A 64 7.33 -0.14 7.61
C ALA A 64 8.84 0.12 7.60
N PHE A 65 9.40 0.45 6.42
CA PHE A 65 10.80 0.81 6.29
C PHE A 65 11.15 2.07 7.08
N GLY A 66 10.30 3.10 7.04
CA GLY A 66 10.46 4.31 7.86
C GLY A 66 10.50 3.98 9.35
N ILE A 67 9.54 3.20 9.85
CA ILE A 67 9.50 2.76 11.25
C ILE A 67 10.79 2.01 11.63
N LEU A 68 11.29 1.15 10.75
CA LEU A 68 12.54 0.42 10.98
C LEU A 68 13.73 1.39 11.10
N VAL A 69 13.92 2.27 10.11
CA VAL A 69 15.06 3.19 10.09
C VAL A 69 15.04 4.15 11.28
N PHE A 70 13.91 4.83 11.50
CA PHE A 70 13.79 5.81 12.58
C PHE A 70 13.72 5.14 13.95
N GLY A 71 13.00 4.01 14.07
CA GLY A 71 12.91 3.26 15.32
C GLY A 71 14.27 2.76 15.78
N THR A 72 15.05 2.15 14.88
CA THR A 72 16.42 1.72 15.19
C THR A 72 17.32 2.92 15.51
N GLY A 73 17.22 4.01 14.76
CA GLY A 73 17.99 5.23 15.02
C GLY A 73 17.71 5.84 16.40
N ILE A 74 16.44 5.94 16.79
CA ILE A 74 16.01 6.47 18.09
C ILE A 74 16.51 5.57 19.22
N ILE A 75 16.32 4.25 19.10
CA ILE A 75 16.80 3.29 20.12
C ILE A 75 18.32 3.37 20.26
N GLY A 76 19.04 3.40 19.13
CA GLY A 76 20.50 3.54 19.13
C GLY A 76 20.98 4.83 19.78
N TYR A 77 20.28 5.95 19.58
CA TYR A 77 20.58 7.21 20.25
C TYR A 77 20.33 7.17 21.75
N LEU A 78 19.19 6.60 22.19
CA LEU A 78 18.83 6.52 23.61
C LEU A 78 19.73 5.56 24.39
N LEU A 79 20.16 4.46 23.76
CA LEU A 79 21.00 3.44 24.38
C LEU A 79 22.48 3.57 24.00
N LYS A 80 22.90 4.75 23.51
CA LYS A 80 24.25 4.92 22.96
C LYS A 80 25.36 4.53 23.95
N ASP A 81 25.17 4.84 25.23
CA ASP A 81 26.17 4.59 26.29
C ASP A 81 26.21 3.11 26.71
N TYR A 82 25.15 2.35 26.42
CA TYR A 82 25.11 0.91 26.65
C TYR A 82 25.59 0.11 25.43
N LEU A 83 25.28 0.59 24.22
CA LEU A 83 25.56 -0.10 22.97
C LEU A 83 26.94 0.24 22.38
N PHE A 84 27.42 1.47 22.54
CA PHE A 84 28.63 1.97 21.87
C PHE A 84 29.76 2.41 22.82
N MET A 85 29.49 2.55 24.12
CA MET A 85 30.56 2.60 25.12
C MET A 85 30.72 1.21 25.74
N PRO A 86 31.74 0.42 25.35
CA PRO A 86 32.12 -0.71 26.19
C PRO A 86 32.48 -0.14 27.56
N ASN A 87 32.04 -0.77 28.64
CA ASN A 87 32.41 -0.43 30.02
C ASN A 87 33.90 -0.07 30.07
N ASN A 88 34.23 1.22 30.09
CA ASN A 88 35.59 1.68 30.20
C ASN A 88 35.93 1.66 31.69
N PRO A 89 36.73 0.70 32.18
CA PRO A 89 37.00 0.58 33.61
C PRO A 89 37.78 1.78 34.20
N TYR A 90 38.12 2.78 33.38
CA TYR A 90 38.86 3.98 33.79
C TYR A 90 37.98 5.22 34.06
N ASN A 91 36.65 5.15 33.95
CA ASN A 91 35.75 6.29 34.27
C ASN A 91 35.27 6.27 35.74
N VAL A 92 36.11 5.82 36.67
CA VAL A 92 35.89 5.98 38.12
C VAL A 92 37.09 6.74 38.69
N LEU A 93 37.01 8.07 38.60
CA LEU A 93 37.70 9.06 39.44
C LEU A 93 37.07 10.43 39.21
#